data_AF-A0A345UJL5-F1
#
_entry.id   AF-A0A345UJL5-F1
#
_cell.length_a   1.000
_cell.length_b   1.000
_cell.length_c   1.000
_cell.angle_alpha   90.00
_cell.angle_beta   90.00
_cell.angle_gamma   90.00
#
_symmetry.space_group_name_H-M   'P 1'
#
loop_
_entity.id
_entity.type
_entity.pdbx_description
1 polymer ?
#
loop_
_entity_poly.entity_id
_entity_poly.type
_entity_poly.pdbx_seq_one_letter_code
_entity_poly.pdbx_strand_id
1 'polypeptide(L)'
;MSFVHQISLNWFVVYYFVLGAMLLVNGLIWFSRPAPFQQYLTEHARKDERPALLIKTIRYLMLFSGVSVLLSLVPFSWVELLFSVWSLVILFILGSILLRWKQLKNLILERPQAVLGQIRKGGYMMFSVGVVLLLLAWYRLSMYGFA
;
A
#
# COMPACT_ATOMS: atom_id res chain seq x y z
N MET A 1 4.48 -11.36 -29.63
CA MET A 1 3.62 -11.19 -28.43
C MET A 1 2.45 -10.29 -28.80
N SER A 2 1.23 -10.54 -28.28
CA SER A 2 0.10 -9.64 -28.52
C SER A 2 0.35 -8.28 -27.84
N PHE A 3 -0.07 -7.18 -28.47
CA PHE A 3 0.08 -5.82 -27.94
C PHE A 3 -0.40 -5.69 -26.48
N VAL A 4 -1.52 -6.35 -26.17
CA VAL A 4 -2.12 -6.39 -24.83
C VAL A 4 -1.22 -7.08 -23.81
N HIS A 5 -0.50 -8.14 -24.21
CA HIS A 5 0.46 -8.79 -23.31
C HIS A 5 1.59 -7.85 -22.91
N GLN A 6 2.17 -7.12 -23.86
CA GLN A 6 3.29 -6.23 -23.56
C GLN A 6 2.88 -5.07 -22.66
N ILE A 7 1.68 -4.53 -22.86
CA ILE A 7 1.10 -3.49 -21.97
C ILE A 7 0.95 -4.02 -20.55
N SER A 8 0.37 -5.20 -20.37
CA SER A 8 0.14 -5.77 -19.04
C SER A 8 1.45 -6.04 -18.30
N LEU A 9 2.45 -6.59 -18.99
CA LEU A 9 3.76 -6.86 -18.40
C LEU A 9 4.47 -5.58 -17.97
N ASN A 10 4.48 -4.56 -18.82
CA ASN A 10 5.04 -3.25 -18.47
C ASN A 10 4.25 -2.61 -17.31
N TRP A 11 2.93 -2.77 -17.28
CA TRP A 11 2.10 -2.29 -16.19
C TRP A 11 2.50 -2.93 -14.85
N PHE A 12 2.71 -4.24 -14.80
CA PHE A 12 3.11 -4.90 -13.56
C PHE A 12 4.50 -4.48 -13.08
N VAL A 13 5.45 -4.23 -13.98
CA VAL A 13 6.75 -3.67 -13.61
C VAL A 13 6.58 -2.29 -12.97
N VAL A 14 5.79 -1.41 -13.59
CA VAL A 14 5.50 -0.07 -13.04
C VAL A 14 4.74 -0.19 -11.73
N TYR A 15 3.76 -1.08 -11.64
CA TYR A 15 2.95 -1.32 -10.45
C TYR A 15 3.81 -1.75 -9.27
N TYR A 16 4.66 -2.77 -9.45
CA TYR A 16 5.58 -3.24 -8.42
C TYR A 16 6.62 -2.19 -8.05
N PHE A 17 7.16 -1.46 -9.02
CA PHE A 17 8.14 -0.42 -8.76
C PHE A 17 7.55 0.75 -7.96
N VAL A 18 6.42 1.31 -8.42
CA VAL A 18 5.77 2.45 -7.77
C VAL A 18 5.26 2.06 -6.37
N LEU A 19 4.56 0.93 -6.26
CA LEU A 19 4.05 0.47 -4.98
C LEU A 19 5.20 0.08 -4.03
N GLY A 20 6.23 -0.60 -4.55
CA GLY A 20 7.42 -0.97 -3.80
C GLY A 20 8.18 0.24 -3.27
N ALA A 21 8.49 1.21 -4.12
CA ALA A 21 9.15 2.45 -3.71
C ALA A 21 8.31 3.24 -2.69
N MET A 22 6.99 3.35 -2.92
CA MET A 22 6.08 4.04 -2.00
C MET A 22 6.05 3.35 -0.63
N LEU A 23 5.92 2.03 -0.58
CA LEU A 23 5.90 1.27 0.67
C LEU A 23 7.26 1.28 1.38
N LEU A 24 8.36 1.27 0.63
CA LEU A 24 9.71 1.32 1.19
C LEU A 24 10.00 2.68 1.82
N VAL A 25 9.71 3.78 1.12
CA VAL A 25 9.90 5.15 1.64
C VAL A 25 8.97 5.40 2.83
N ASN A 26 7.67 5.14 2.70
CA ASN A 26 6.72 5.36 3.79
C ASN A 26 7.00 4.41 4.97
N GLY A 27 7.34 3.14 4.69
CA GLY A 27 7.69 2.16 5.71
C GLY A 27 8.93 2.58 6.50
N LEU A 28 9.97 3.05 5.81
CA LEU A 28 11.19 3.58 6.44
C LEU A 28 10.90 4.80 7.31
N ILE A 29 10.08 5.74 6.83
CA ILE A 29 9.67 6.93 7.59
C ILE A 29 8.89 6.52 8.83
N TRP A 30 7.87 5.66 8.69
CA TRP A 30 7.01 5.25 9.81
C TRP A 30 7.77 4.41 10.83
N PHE A 31 8.72 3.59 10.39
CA PHE A 31 9.59 2.82 11.26
C PHE A 31 10.58 3.72 12.04
N SER A 32 11.27 4.63 11.34
CA SER A 32 12.36 5.43 11.91
C SER A 32 11.85 6.61 12.71
N ARG A 33 10.76 7.25 12.25
CA ARG A 33 10.16 8.44 12.84
C ARG A 33 8.63 8.30 12.81
N PRO A 34 8.02 7.50 13.71
CA PRO A 34 6.56 7.34 13.78
C PRO A 34 5.85 8.59 14.34
N ALA A 35 6.57 9.46 15.07
CA ALA A 35 6.00 10.60 15.79
C ALA A 35 5.23 11.60 14.90
N PRO A 36 5.72 12.03 13.72
CA PRO A 36 4.99 12.97 12.85
C PRO A 36 3.65 12.40 12.36
N PHE A 37 3.60 11.11 12.05
CA PHE A 37 2.38 10.46 11.61
C PHE A 37 1.38 10.28 12.76
N GLN A 38 1.87 9.96 13.96
CA GLN A 38 1.04 9.94 15.17
C GLN A 38 0.48 11.32 15.50
N GLN A 39 1.30 12.38 15.41
CA GLN A 39 0.86 13.76 15.61
C GLN A 39 -0.25 14.13 14.61
N TYR A 40 -0.03 13.84 13.33
CA TYR A 40 -1.03 14.03 12.27
C TYR A 40 -2.37 13.34 12.63
N LEU A 41 -2.33 12.07 13.04
CA LEU A 41 -3.53 11.33 13.45
C LEU A 41 -4.19 11.90 14.71
N THR A 42 -3.39 12.34 15.68
CA THR A 42 -3.88 12.89 16.96
C THR A 42 -4.55 14.24 16.75
N GLU A 43 -3.99 15.11 15.90
CA GLU A 43 -4.58 16.40 15.55
C GLU A 43 -5.94 16.24 14.86
N HIS A 44 -6.02 15.33 13.88
CA HIS A 44 -7.27 15.03 13.19
C HIS A 44 -8.29 14.37 14.14
N ALA A 45 -7.84 13.51 15.05
CA ALA A 45 -8.68 12.91 16.07
C ALA A 45 -9.27 13.96 17.04
N ARG A 46 -8.48 14.97 17.43
CA ARG A 46 -8.94 16.10 18.28
C ARG A 46 -9.95 16.98 17.58
N LYS A 47 -9.79 17.21 16.27
CA LYS A 47 -10.71 18.04 15.45
C LYS A 47 -11.97 17.29 15.02
N ASP A 48 -12.09 16.00 15.35
CA ASP A 48 -13.12 15.08 14.84
C ASP A 48 -13.20 15.03 13.30
N GLU A 49 -12.09 15.38 12.65
CA GLU A 49 -11.95 15.39 11.20
C GLU A 49 -11.32 14.09 10.73
N ARG A 50 -11.84 13.52 9.64
CA ARG A 50 -11.23 12.34 9.03
C ARG A 50 -9.94 12.76 8.30
N PRO A 51 -8.86 11.97 8.39
CA PRO A 51 -7.61 12.30 7.72
C PRO A 51 -7.78 12.16 6.20
N ALA A 52 -8.08 13.29 5.54
CA ALA A 52 -8.40 13.33 4.12
C ALA A 52 -7.26 12.80 3.24
N LEU A 53 -6.00 12.98 3.68
CA LEU A 53 -4.83 12.49 2.96
C LEU A 53 -4.79 10.95 2.95
N LEU A 54 -5.04 10.30 4.09
CA LEU A 54 -5.12 8.83 4.17
C LEU A 54 -6.26 8.27 3.32
N ILE A 55 -7.44 8.91 3.34
CA ILE A 55 -8.58 8.50 2.52
C ILE A 55 -8.24 8.59 1.03
N LYS A 56 -7.65 9.72 0.60
CA LYS A 56 -7.23 9.92 -0.79
C LYS A 56 -6.21 8.85 -1.20
N THR A 57 -5.19 8.61 -0.38
CA THR A 57 -4.17 7.59 -0.64
C THR A 57 -4.78 6.20 -0.80
N ILE A 58 -5.66 5.77 0.11
CA ILE A 58 -6.34 4.47 0.02
C ILE A 58 -7.19 4.39 -1.26
N ARG A 59 -7.93 5.46 -1.60
CA ARG A 59 -8.76 5.51 -2.80
C ARG A 59 -7.95 5.35 -4.07
N TYR A 60 -6.83 6.09 -4.20
CA TYR A 60 -5.96 5.97 -5.37
C TYR A 60 -5.29 4.60 -5.44
N LEU A 61 -4.84 4.05 -4.31
CA LEU A 61 -4.27 2.70 -4.27
C LEU A 61 -5.30 1.62 -4.61
N MET A 62 -6.58 1.80 -4.24
CA MET A 62 -7.66 0.89 -4.62
C MET A 62 -7.90 0.93 -6.13
N LEU A 63 -7.97 2.12 -6.74
CA LEU A 63 -8.10 2.26 -8.18
C LEU A 63 -6.91 1.63 -8.90
N PHE A 64 -5.70 1.89 -8.41
CA PHE A 64 -4.46 1.35 -8.97
C PHE A 64 -4.39 -0.19 -8.86
N SER A 65 -4.80 -0.74 -7.71
CA SER A 65 -4.88 -2.20 -7.51
C SER A 65 -6.01 -2.83 -8.34
N GLY A 66 -7.14 -2.13 -8.51
CA GLY A 66 -8.28 -2.60 -9.32
C GLY A 66 -7.91 -2.72 -10.79
N VAL A 67 -7.21 -1.74 -11.36
CA VAL A 67 -6.65 -1.83 -12.72
C VAL A 67 -5.70 -3.02 -12.84
N SER A 68 -4.88 -3.25 -11.82
CA SER A 68 -3.93 -4.36 -11.79
C SER A 68 -4.61 -5.72 -11.74
N VAL A 69 -5.74 -5.87 -11.04
CA VAL A 69 -6.55 -7.11 -11.11
C VAL A 69 -7.03 -7.36 -12.53
N LEU A 70 -7.58 -6.35 -13.22
CA LEU A 70 -8.06 -6.52 -14.58
C LEU A 70 -6.93 -6.92 -15.54
N LEU A 71 -5.75 -6.32 -15.39
CA LEU A 71 -4.59 -6.61 -16.23
C LEU A 71 -3.93 -7.96 -15.89
N SER A 72 -4.07 -8.47 -14.65
CA SER A 72 -3.54 -9.79 -14.25
C SER A 72 -4.20 -10.96 -14.97
N LEU A 73 -5.34 -10.72 -15.63
CA LEU A 73 -6.06 -11.72 -16.42
C LEU A 73 -5.45 -11.88 -17.82
N VAL A 74 -4.59 -10.95 -18.27
CA VAL A 74 -4.05 -10.94 -19.65
C VAL A 74 -2.60 -10.40 -19.68
N PRO A 75 -1.54 -11.23 -19.75
CA PRO A 75 -1.52 -12.69 -19.64
C PRO A 75 -1.96 -13.15 -18.27
N PHE A 76 -2.71 -14.25 -18.22
CA PHE A 76 -3.10 -14.84 -16.94
C PHE A 76 -1.87 -15.30 -16.16
N SER A 77 -1.62 -14.64 -15.02
CA SER A 77 -0.56 -15.00 -14.09
C SER A 77 -1.13 -15.16 -12.69
N TRP A 78 -1.08 -16.39 -12.17
CA TRP A 78 -1.55 -16.70 -10.81
C TRP A 78 -0.88 -15.83 -9.74
N VAL A 79 0.41 -15.51 -9.92
CA VAL A 79 1.16 -14.69 -8.97
C VAL A 79 0.65 -13.25 -8.97
N GLU A 80 0.43 -12.67 -10.16
CA GLU A 80 -0.07 -11.28 -10.30
C GLU A 80 -1.51 -11.15 -9.83
N LEU A 81 -2.34 -12.16 -10.12
CA LEU A 81 -3.73 -12.20 -9.67
C LEU A 81 -3.80 -12.32 -8.15
N LEU A 82 -3.08 -13.28 -7.55
CA LEU A 82 -3.06 -13.47 -6.10
C LEU A 82 -2.56 -12.21 -5.39
N PHE A 83 -1.49 -11.59 -5.92
CA PHE A 83 -0.95 -10.35 -5.37
C PHE A 83 -1.94 -9.19 -5.47
N SER A 84 -2.57 -8.99 -6.63
CA SER A 84 -3.51 -7.88 -6.85
C SER A 84 -4.80 -8.05 -6.05
N VAL A 85 -5.28 -9.29 -5.86
CA VAL A 85 -6.40 -9.58 -4.97
C VAL A 85 -6.00 -9.33 -3.51
N TRP A 86 -4.82 -9.81 -3.09
CA TRP A 86 -4.32 -9.59 -1.73
C TRP A 86 -4.14 -8.10 -1.41
N SER A 87 -3.63 -7.30 -2.36
CA SER A 87 -3.49 -5.86 -2.18
C SER A 87 -4.85 -5.17 -2.04
N LEU A 88 -5.86 -5.57 -2.84
CA LEU A 88 -7.23 -5.08 -2.68
C LEU A 88 -7.83 -5.44 -1.33
N VAL A 89 -7.64 -6.67 -0.85
CA VAL A 89 -8.14 -7.10 0.47
C VAL A 89 -7.53 -6.24 1.58
N ILE A 90 -6.22 -6.01 1.55
CA ILE A 90 -5.55 -5.15 2.53
C ILE A 90 -6.08 -3.72 2.48
N LEU A 91 -6.20 -3.14 1.28
CA LEU A 91 -6.73 -1.79 1.10
C LEU A 91 -8.19 -1.68 1.57
N PHE A 92 -8.98 -2.72 1.34
CA PHE A 92 -10.37 -2.81 1.81
C PHE A 92 -10.45 -2.84 3.33
N ILE A 93 -9.59 -3.60 4.00
CA ILE A 93 -9.50 -3.64 5.46
C ILE A 93 -9.08 -2.27 6.00
N LEU A 94 -8.03 -1.65 5.43
CA LEU A 94 -7.56 -0.30 5.79
C LEU A 94 -8.65 0.76 5.62
N GLY A 95 -9.36 0.73 4.49
CA GLY A 95 -10.49 1.63 4.22
C GLY A 95 -11.62 1.43 5.23
N SER A 96 -11.95 0.18 5.56
CA SER A 96 -12.98 -0.17 6.54
C SER A 96 -12.65 0.32 7.95
N ILE A 97 -11.38 0.22 8.36
CA ILE A 97 -10.89 0.77 9.63
C ILE A 97 -11.06 2.29 9.64
N LEU A 98 -10.70 2.96 8.53
CA LEU A 98 -10.84 4.42 8.41
C LEU A 98 -12.30 4.89 8.42
N LEU A 99 -13.23 4.12 7.85
CA LEU A 99 -14.66 4.41 7.91
C LEU A 99 -15.18 4.40 9.35
N ARG A 100 -14.58 3.58 10.23
CA ARG A 100 -14.84 3.54 11.68
C ARG A 100 -14.05 4.61 12.45
N TRP A 101 -13.83 5.78 11.84
CA TRP A 101 -13.07 6.89 12.43
C TRP A 101 -13.52 7.26 13.85
N LYS A 102 -14.82 7.24 14.14
CA LYS A 102 -15.35 7.54 15.47
C LYS A 102 -14.84 6.60 16.57
N GLN A 103 -14.60 5.33 16.24
CA GLN A 103 -14.01 4.36 17.18
C GLN A 103 -12.49 4.52 17.23
N LEU A 104 -11.88 4.73 16.05
CA LEU A 104 -10.43 4.88 15.93
C LEU A 104 -9.90 6.13 16.64
N LYS A 105 -10.62 7.26 16.58
CA LYS A 105 -10.23 8.51 17.24
C LYS A 105 -10.15 8.33 18.76
N ASN A 106 -11.10 7.62 19.36
CA ASN A 106 -11.12 7.38 20.80
C ASN A 106 -9.92 6.52 21.20
N LEU A 107 -9.62 5.48 20.41
CA LEU A 107 -8.43 4.64 20.62
C LEU A 107 -7.12 5.42 20.50
N ILE A 108 -7.03 6.36 19.54
CA ILE A 108 -5.85 7.23 19.33
C ILE A 108 -5.65 8.17 20.53
N LEU A 109 -6.73 8.75 21.06
CA LEU A 109 -6.67 9.68 22.18
C LEU A 109 -6.44 8.98 23.52
N GLU A 110 -7.05 7.81 23.73
CA GLU A 110 -6.94 7.04 24.98
C GLU A 110 -5.61 6.29 25.10
N ARG A 111 -5.07 5.77 23.98
CA ARG A 111 -3.84 4.96 23.98
C ARG A 111 -2.82 5.39 22.91
N PRO A 112 -2.28 6.62 23.00
CA PRO A 112 -1.36 7.17 22.00
C PRO A 112 -0.08 6.32 21.83
N GLN A 113 0.44 5.75 22.92
CA GLN A 113 1.64 4.89 22.87
C GLN A 113 1.37 3.55 22.15
N ALA A 114 0.17 2.97 22.33
CA ALA A 114 -0.21 1.75 21.62
C ALA A 114 -0.33 2.00 20.11
N VAL A 115 -0.89 3.16 19.73
CA VAL A 115 -0.97 3.58 18.33
C VAL A 115 0.42 3.81 17.73
N LEU A 116 1.35 4.43 18.45
CA LEU A 116 2.73 4.58 18.00
C LEU A 116 3.40 3.21 17.76
N GLY A 117 3.19 2.25 18.66
CA GLY A 117 3.65 0.87 18.48
C GLY A 117 3.06 0.21 17.23
N GLN A 118 1.77 0.40 16.96
CA GLN A 118 1.10 -0.11 15.76
C GLN A 118 1.61 0.56 14.47
N ILE A 119 1.84 1.88 14.48
CA ILE A 119 2.42 2.61 13.35
C ILE A 119 3.81 2.08 13.04
N ARG A 120 4.64 1.83 14.06
CA ARG A 120 6.00 1.32 13.88
C ARG A 120 6.00 -0.10 13.31
N LYS A 121 5.12 -0.98 13.82
CA LYS A 121 4.91 -2.33 13.27
C LYS A 121 4.42 -2.29 11.83
N GLY A 122 3.47 -1.40 11.54
CA GLY A 122 2.99 -1.14 10.18
C GLY A 122 4.12 -0.66 9.27
N GLY A 123 4.98 0.23 9.74
CA GLY A 123 6.17 0.70 9.01
C GLY A 123 7.12 -0.44 8.63
N TYR A 124 7.42 -1.35 9.57
CA TYR A 124 8.21 -2.56 9.28
C TYR A 124 7.56 -3.48 8.25
N MET A 125 6.24 -3.71 8.36
CA MET A 125 5.51 -4.54 7.40
C MET A 125 5.52 -3.89 6.01
N MET A 126 5.25 -2.59 5.92
CA MET A 126 5.31 -1.84 4.67
C MET A 126 6.70 -1.88 4.05
N PHE A 127 7.75 -1.69 4.85
CA PHE A 127 9.13 -1.76 4.38
C PHE A 127 9.46 -3.16 3.82
N SER A 128 9.12 -4.22 4.57
CA SER A 128 9.34 -5.61 4.15
C SER A 128 8.60 -5.94 2.85
N VAL A 129 7.32 -5.59 2.75
CA VAL A 129 6.53 -5.76 1.52
C VAL A 129 7.13 -4.93 0.38
N GLY A 130 7.56 -3.70 0.65
CA GLY A 130 8.19 -2.83 -0.34
C GLY A 130 9.46 -3.43 -0.95
N VAL A 131 10.32 -4.04 -0.13
CA VAL A 131 11.52 -4.76 -0.59
C VAL A 131 11.13 -5.94 -1.49
N VAL A 132 10.16 -6.76 -1.08
CA VAL A 132 9.68 -7.89 -1.89
C VAL A 132 9.15 -7.42 -3.24
N LEU A 133 8.42 -6.30 -3.29
CA LEU A 133 7.91 -5.74 -4.54
C LEU A 133 9.00 -5.22 -5.46
N LEU A 134 10.03 -4.57 -4.92
CA LEU A 134 11.17 -4.16 -5.74
C LEU A 134 11.95 -5.37 -6.29
N LEU A 135 12.07 -6.45 -5.52
CA LEU A 135 12.66 -7.70 -5.99
C LEU A 135 11.80 -8.33 -7.11
N LEU A 136 10.47 -8.30 -7.00
CA LEU A 136 9.57 -8.77 -8.05
C LEU A 136 9.66 -7.89 -9.31
N ALA A 137 9.76 -6.58 -9.15
CA ALA A 137 9.99 -5.65 -10.27
C ALA A 137 11.32 -5.93 -10.96
N TRP A 138 12.39 -6.11 -10.19
CA TRP A 138 13.72 -6.46 -10.69
C TRP A 138 13.73 -7.80 -11.42
N TYR A 139 13.14 -8.84 -10.82
CA TYR A 139 13.03 -10.18 -11.42
C TYR A 139 12.29 -10.13 -12.76
N ARG A 140 11.22 -9.33 -12.85
CA ARG A 140 10.51 -9.13 -14.12
C ARG A 140 11.38 -8.40 -15.14
N LEU A 141 12.05 -7.33 -14.72
CA LEU A 141 12.91 -6.54 -15.60
C LEU A 141 14.08 -7.36 -16.15
N SER A 142 14.70 -8.23 -15.33
CA SER A 142 15.75 -9.13 -15.78
C SER A 142 15.25 -10.22 -16.73
N MET A 143 14.01 -10.70 -16.54
CA MET A 143 13.38 -11.67 -17.44
C MET A 143 13.01 -11.08 -18.82
N TYR A 144 12.76 -9.77 -18.90
CA TYR A 144 12.45 -9.08 -20.16
C TYR A 144 13.67 -8.37 -20.81
N GLY A 145 14.74 -8.13 -20.07
CA GLY A 145 15.91 -7.35 -20.51
C GLY A 145 17.11 -8.16 -21.01
N PHE A 146 17.08 -9.50 -20.95
CA PHE A 146 18.17 -10.41 -21.39
C PHE A 146 17.70 -11.46 -22.41
N ALA A 147 16.80 -11.10 -23.31
CA ALA A 147 16.43 -11.91 -24.49
C ALA A 147 16.66 -11.12 -25.77
#